data_AF-A0AAW1UJH5-F1
#
_entry.id   AF-A0AAW1UJH5-F1
#
_cell.length_a   1.000
_cell.length_b   1.000
_cell.length_c   1.000
_cell.angle_alpha   90.00
_cell.angle_beta   90.00
_cell.angle_gamma   90.00
#
_symmetry.space_group_name_H-M   'P 1'
#
loop_
_entity.id
_entity.type
_entity.pdbx_description
1 polymer ?
#
loop_
_entity_poly.entity_id
_entity_poly.type
_entity_poly.pdbx_seq_one_letter_code
_entity_poly.pdbx_strand_id
1 'polypeptide(L)'
;MGNSAKVCEEVIRKFRKFSLKYNSISKSRIEPDLVPFSTNHIHQKDSHKCGVFVIYFFDQYVRKKSLSEEKDMNEYRTQLKTTILEGSEVVTHLCLKYGLNIHDEGEGSRCNLCKQRIHYHCYPITDDYLICAKLY
;
A
#
# COMPACT_ATOMS: atom_id res chain seq x y z
N MET A 1 1.00 -15.70 23.00
CA MET A 1 1.82 -14.97 22.00
C MET A 1 1.98 -15.73 20.66
N GLY A 2 1.08 -16.63 20.24
CA GLY A 2 1.35 -17.58 19.13
C GLY A 2 0.65 -17.33 17.77
N ASN A 3 -0.25 -16.34 17.66
CA ASN A 3 -1.06 -16.13 16.45
C ASN A 3 -0.57 -14.98 15.57
N SER A 4 -0.09 -13.87 16.15
CA SER A 4 0.32 -12.68 15.38
C SER A 4 1.57 -12.92 14.53
N ALA A 5 2.55 -13.66 15.09
CA ALA A 5 3.77 -14.03 14.38
C ALA A 5 3.48 -14.92 13.15
N LYS A 6 2.57 -15.88 13.28
CA LYS A 6 2.15 -16.76 12.17
C LYS A 6 1.45 -15.99 11.06
N VAL A 7 0.60 -15.03 11.42
CA VAL A 7 -0.08 -14.15 10.45
C VAL A 7 0.95 -13.27 9.71
N CYS A 8 1.92 -12.68 10.42
CA CYS A 8 2.99 -11.89 9.82
C CYS A 8 3.86 -12.71 8.86
N GLU A 9 4.27 -13.92 9.27
CA GLU A 9 5.01 -14.84 8.41
C GLU A 9 4.22 -15.20 7.15
N GLU A 10 2.92 -15.41 7.28
CA GLU A 10 2.07 -15.73 6.14
C GLU A 10 1.92 -14.56 5.17
N VAL A 11 1.79 -13.33 5.67
CA VAL A 11 1.74 -12.10 4.87
C VAL A 11 3.07 -11.87 4.16
N ILE A 12 4.21 -11.99 4.85
CA ILE A 12 5.55 -11.84 4.27
C ILE A 12 5.78 -12.91 3.20
N ARG A 13 5.36 -14.16 3.44
CA ARG A 13 5.46 -15.24 2.47
C ARG A 13 4.60 -14.97 1.22
N LYS A 14 3.38 -14.47 1.38
CA LYS A 14 2.50 -14.07 0.28
C LYS A 14 3.12 -12.93 -0.53
N PHE A 15 3.67 -11.92 0.16
CA PHE A 15 4.34 -10.79 -0.47
C PHE A 15 5.59 -11.22 -1.25
N ARG A 16 6.48 -12.05 -0.68
CA ARG A 16 7.66 -12.59 -1.37
C ARG A 16 7.27 -13.37 -2.63
N LYS A 17 6.23 -14.21 -2.56
CA LYS A 17 5.71 -14.91 -3.74
C LYS A 17 5.20 -13.95 -4.81
N PHE A 18 4.48 -12.90 -4.41
CA PHE A 18 4.04 -11.86 -5.32
C PHE A 18 5.22 -11.11 -5.96
N SER A 19 6.22 -10.68 -5.19
CA SER A 19 7.39 -9.98 -5.70
C SER A 19 8.22 -10.84 -6.67
N LEU A 20 8.39 -12.14 -6.38
CA LEU A 20 9.07 -13.06 -7.29
C LEU A 20 8.29 -13.23 -8.60
N LYS A 21 6.95 -13.38 -8.52
CA LYS A 21 6.08 -13.46 -9.70
C LYS A 21 6.09 -12.15 -10.50
N TYR A 22 6.06 -11.01 -9.83
CA TYR A 22 6.15 -9.70 -10.46
C TYR A 22 7.50 -9.52 -11.16
N ASN A 23 8.61 -9.88 -10.50
CA ASN A 23 9.95 -9.81 -11.08
C ASN A 23 10.14 -10.80 -12.24
N SER A 24 9.47 -11.96 -12.24
CA SER A 24 9.45 -12.84 -13.40
C SER A 24 8.64 -12.25 -14.55
N ILE A 25 7.52 -11.58 -14.26
CA ILE A 25 6.68 -10.89 -15.26
C ILE A 25 7.37 -9.64 -15.80
N SER A 26 8.11 -8.91 -14.97
CA SER A 26 8.84 -7.70 -15.37
C SER A 26 10.09 -8.02 -16.20
N LYS A 27 10.62 -9.24 -16.08
CA LYS A 27 11.79 -9.73 -16.83
C LYS A 27 11.42 -10.58 -18.04
N SER A 28 10.25 -11.23 -18.05
CA SER A 28 9.66 -11.67 -19.31
C SER A 28 9.41 -10.41 -20.12
N ARG A 29 9.90 -10.37 -21.37
CA ARG A 29 9.30 -9.48 -22.36
C ARG A 29 7.79 -9.68 -22.22
N ILE A 30 7.07 -8.65 -21.80
CA ILE A 30 5.62 -8.65 -21.89
C ILE A 30 5.37 -9.01 -23.35
N GLU A 31 4.87 -10.22 -23.60
CA GLU A 31 4.60 -10.66 -24.96
C GLU A 31 3.75 -9.56 -25.62
N PRO A 32 4.07 -9.16 -26.86
CA PRO A 32 3.32 -8.14 -27.57
C PRO A 32 1.85 -8.52 -27.79
N ASP A 33 1.45 -9.73 -27.38
CA ASP A 33 0.08 -10.22 -27.28
C ASP A 33 -0.66 -9.64 -26.06
N LEU A 34 -0.33 -8.43 -25.62
CA LEU A 34 -1.29 -7.57 -24.93
C LEU A 34 -2.42 -7.27 -25.91
N VAL A 35 -3.34 -8.22 -26.07
CA VAL A 35 -4.62 -7.98 -26.72
C VAL A 35 -5.24 -6.82 -25.94
N PRO A 36 -5.54 -5.67 -26.59
CA PRO A 36 -6.16 -4.55 -25.91
C PRO A 36 -7.44 -5.04 -25.25
N PHE A 37 -7.43 -5.18 -23.93
CA PHE A 37 -8.63 -5.51 -23.17
C PHE A 37 -9.48 -4.24 -23.14
N SER A 38 -10.37 -4.14 -24.12
CA SER A 38 -11.39 -3.12 -24.19
C SER A 38 -12.56 -3.56 -23.32
N THR A 39 -12.76 -2.86 -22.21
CA THR A 39 -13.96 -2.98 -21.38
C THR A 39 -14.66 -1.64 -21.35
N ASN A 40 -15.99 -1.65 -21.35
CA ASN A 40 -16.74 -0.42 -21.16
C ASN A 40 -16.49 0.12 -19.75
N HIS A 41 -16.06 1.37 -19.65
CA HIS A 41 -15.76 2.05 -18.40
C HIS A 41 -16.04 3.55 -18.52
N ILE A 42 -16.25 4.21 -17.39
CA ILE A 42 -16.36 5.67 -17.38
C ILE A 42 -15.05 6.32 -17.87
N HIS A 43 -15.15 7.38 -18.66
CA HIS A 43 -13.98 8.09 -19.19
C HIS A 43 -13.65 9.31 -18.33
N GLN A 44 -12.38 9.45 -17.99
CA GLN A 44 -11.87 10.65 -17.36
C GLN A 44 -11.92 11.82 -18.37
N LYS A 45 -12.48 12.94 -17.93
CA LYS A 45 -12.57 14.19 -18.72
C LYS A 45 -11.56 15.25 -18.29
N ASP A 46 -10.98 15.12 -17.10
CA ASP A 46 -9.97 16.03 -16.58
C ASP A 46 -8.54 15.50 -16.81
N SER A 47 -7.52 16.32 -16.56
CA SER A 47 -6.11 15.95 -16.77
C SER A 47 -5.38 15.41 -15.54
N HIS A 48 -6.02 15.35 -14.37
CA HIS A 48 -5.31 15.23 -13.08
C HIS A 48 -5.88 14.19 -12.11
N LYS A 49 -6.98 13.50 -12.46
CA LYS A 49 -7.60 12.47 -11.62
C LYS A 49 -7.27 11.05 -12.05
N CYS A 50 -6.37 10.84 -13.00
CA CYS A 50 -6.05 9.51 -13.53
C CYS A 50 -5.68 8.49 -12.46
N GLY A 51 -4.89 8.89 -11.45
CA GLY A 51 -4.59 8.02 -10.31
C GLY A 51 -5.83 7.60 -9.51
N VAL A 52 -6.80 8.49 -9.35
CA VAL A 52 -8.06 8.20 -8.63
C VAL A 52 -8.94 7.24 -9.43
N PHE A 53 -9.03 7.43 -10.76
CA PHE A 53 -9.73 6.51 -11.66
C PHE A 53 -9.12 5.10 -11.64
N VAL A 54 -7.78 5.00 -11.67
CA VAL A 54 -7.08 3.71 -11.59
C VAL A 54 -7.42 2.95 -10.30
N ILE A 55 -7.40 3.65 -9.15
CA ILE A 55 -7.75 3.04 -7.87
C ILE A 55 -9.22 2.61 -7.87
N TYR A 56 -10.12 3.44 -8.38
CA TYR A 56 -11.55 3.12 -8.49
C TYR A 56 -11.78 1.87 -9.34
N PHE A 57 -11.18 1.79 -10.53
CA PHE A 57 -11.32 0.62 -11.40
C PHE A 57 -10.77 -0.65 -10.76
N PHE A 58 -9.64 -0.56 -10.07
CA PHE A 58 -9.09 -1.70 -9.35
C PHE A 58 -10.04 -2.16 -8.22
N ASP A 59 -10.59 -1.25 -7.43
CA ASP A 59 -11.56 -1.55 -6.37
C ASP A 59 -12.83 -2.20 -6.94
N GLN A 60 -13.40 -1.64 -8.01
CA GLN A 60 -14.57 -2.21 -8.68
C GLN A 60 -14.27 -3.59 -9.28
N TYR A 61 -13.11 -3.78 -9.91
CA TYR A 61 -12.68 -5.07 -10.45
C TYR A 61 -12.57 -6.13 -9.36
N VAL A 62 -11.89 -5.81 -8.24
CA VAL A 62 -11.75 -6.71 -7.08
C VAL A 62 -13.10 -7.05 -6.47
N ARG A 63 -14.02 -6.07 -6.39
CA ARG A 63 -15.38 -6.25 -5.88
C ARG A 63 -16.34 -6.87 -6.90
N LYS A 64 -15.87 -7.19 -8.11
CA LYS A 64 -16.69 -7.70 -9.23
C LYS A 64 -17.90 -6.80 -9.53
N LYS A 65 -17.72 -5.49 -9.43
CA LYS A 65 -18.71 -4.47 -9.77
C LYS A 65 -18.47 -3.91 -11.18
N SER A 66 -19.46 -3.19 -11.70
CA SER A 66 -19.35 -2.55 -13.01
C SER A 66 -18.30 -1.42 -13.00
N LEU A 67 -17.55 -1.30 -14.11
CA LEU A 67 -16.62 -0.19 -14.36
C LEU A 67 -17.30 1.01 -15.04
N SER A 68 -18.54 0.84 -15.49
CA SER A 68 -19.33 1.86 -16.19
C SER A 68 -20.26 2.66 -15.27
N GLU A 69 -20.24 2.37 -13.96
CA GLU A 69 -21.05 3.07 -12.97
C GLU A 69 -20.50 4.50 -12.79
N GLU A 70 -21.38 5.50 -12.92
CA GLU A 70 -20.97 6.89 -12.68
C GLU A 70 -20.57 7.09 -11.21
N LYS A 71 -19.46 7.79 -11.00
CA LYS A 71 -18.92 8.06 -9.68
C LYS A 71 -18.31 9.44 -9.64
N ASP A 72 -18.65 10.23 -8.63
CA ASP A 72 -17.96 11.47 -8.36
C ASP A 72 -16.54 11.16 -7.82
N MET A 73 -15.54 11.43 -8.66
CA MET A 73 -14.15 11.18 -8.31
C MET A 73 -13.58 12.15 -7.27
N ASN A 74 -14.19 13.32 -7.06
CA ASN A 74 -13.81 14.21 -5.97
C ASN A 74 -14.28 13.65 -4.62
N GLU A 75 -15.51 13.14 -4.59
CA GLU A 75 -16.05 12.44 -3.43
C GLU A 75 -15.22 11.17 -3.15
N TYR A 76 -14.93 10.37 -4.17
CA TYR A 76 -14.12 9.16 -4.01
C TYR A 76 -12.69 9.47 -3.53
N ARG A 77 -12.06 10.55 -4.03
CA ARG A 77 -10.76 11.01 -3.52
C ARG A 77 -10.82 11.38 -2.04
N THR A 78 -11.93 11.99 -1.60
CA THR A 78 -12.13 12.33 -0.20
C THR A 78 -12.30 11.07 0.65
N GLN A 79 -13.07 10.09 0.17
CA GLN A 79 -13.22 8.78 0.81
C GLN A 79 -11.86 8.07 0.93
N LEU A 80 -11.06 8.03 -0.13
CA LEU A 80 -9.71 7.46 -0.11
C LEU A 80 -8.82 8.14 0.94
N LYS A 81 -8.87 9.48 1.01
CA LYS A 81 -8.11 10.23 2.01
C LYS A 81 -8.52 9.82 3.43
N THR A 82 -9.82 9.75 3.70
CA THR A 82 -10.34 9.34 5.02
C THR A 82 -9.92 7.91 5.35
N THR A 83 -10.11 6.95 4.44
CA THR A 83 -9.71 5.55 4.64
C THR A 83 -8.21 5.41 4.90
N ILE A 84 -7.36 6.16 4.17
CA ILE A 84 -5.92 6.14 4.40
C ILE A 84 -5.57 6.73 5.77
N LEU A 85 -6.22 7.82 6.17
CA LEU A 85 -5.99 8.45 7.47
C LEU A 85 -6.43 7.53 8.62
N GLU A 86 -7.62 6.95 8.56
CA GLU A 86 -8.13 5.99 9.55
C GLU A 86 -7.26 4.73 9.62
N GLY A 87 -6.87 4.19 8.46
CA GLY A 87 -5.92 3.08 8.40
C GLY A 87 -4.52 3.43 8.92
N SER A 88 -4.13 4.72 8.81
CA SER A 88 -2.84 5.20 9.33
C SER A 88 -2.81 5.26 10.86
N GLU A 89 -3.96 5.44 11.51
CA GLU A 89 -4.04 5.39 12.99
C GLU A 89 -3.78 3.98 13.51
N VAL A 90 -4.21 2.94 12.79
CA VAL A 90 -3.96 1.54 13.15
C VAL A 90 -2.47 1.18 13.10
N VAL A 91 -1.71 1.76 12.16
CA VAL A 91 -0.25 1.53 12.07
C VAL A 91 0.56 2.36 13.07
N THR A 92 -0.06 3.21 13.90
CA THR A 92 0.66 3.93 14.96
C THR A 92 1.24 3.00 16.03
N HIS A 93 0.73 1.78 16.14
CA HIS A 93 1.21 0.76 17.09
C HIS A 93 2.15 -0.27 16.45
N LEU A 94 2.35 -0.22 15.13
CA LEU A 94 3.16 -1.15 14.36
C LEU A 94 4.46 -0.49 13.90
N CYS A 95 5.56 -1.22 13.95
CA CYS A 95 6.78 -0.82 13.29
C CYS A 95 6.67 -1.04 11.79
N LEU A 96 6.87 0.00 10.99
CA LEU A 96 6.80 -0.10 9.53
C LEU A 96 7.86 -1.02 8.90
N LYS A 97 8.98 -1.27 9.58
CA LYS A 97 10.06 -2.12 9.03
C LYS A 97 9.73 -3.61 9.13
N TYR A 98 9.22 -4.05 10.27
CA TYR A 98 8.99 -5.48 10.53
C TYR A 98 7.51 -5.85 10.72
N GLY A 99 6.60 -4.88 10.76
CA GLY A 99 5.18 -5.13 11.03
C GLY A 99 4.91 -5.64 12.46
N LEU A 100 5.86 -5.44 13.39
CA LEU A 100 5.76 -5.88 14.77
C LEU A 100 5.12 -4.79 15.65
N ASN A 101 4.36 -5.19 16.66
CA ASN A 101 3.81 -4.25 17.64
C ASN A 101 4.93 -3.60 18.45
N ILE A 102 4.87 -2.29 18.60
CA ILE A 102 5.84 -1.51 19.38
C ILE A 102 5.62 -1.64 20.88
N HIS A 103 4.42 -2.08 21.30
CA HIS A 103 4.13 -2.33 22.71
C HIS A 103 4.83 -3.57 23.29
N ASP A 104 5.30 -4.49 22.43
CA ASP A 104 5.81 -5.80 22.88
C ASP A 104 7.34 -5.81 23.18
N GLU A 105 8.12 -4.83 22.71
CA GLU A 105 9.61 -4.90 22.73
C GLU A 105 10.33 -3.58 23.09
N GLY A 106 9.65 -2.63 23.74
CA GLY A 106 10.28 -1.39 24.25
C GLY A 106 9.96 -0.14 23.43
N GLU A 107 10.38 1.02 23.98
CA GLU A 107 10.09 2.35 23.42
C GLU A 107 10.43 2.42 21.92
N GLY A 108 9.52 2.92 21.09
CA GLY A 108 9.78 3.15 19.66
C GLY A 108 10.06 4.63 19.43
N SER A 109 10.98 4.96 18.52
CA SER A 109 11.20 6.35 18.11
C SER A 109 10.20 6.74 17.00
N ARG A 110 9.84 8.03 16.94
CA ARG A 110 9.05 8.59 15.84
C ARG A 110 9.98 9.21 14.82
N CYS A 111 9.75 8.92 13.53
CA CYS A 111 10.42 9.64 12.46
C CYS A 111 10.05 11.12 12.53
N ASN A 112 11.04 12.02 12.51
CA ASN A 112 10.77 13.46 12.60
C ASN A 112 10.01 14.02 11.39
N LEU A 113 10.09 13.35 10.23
CA LEU A 113 9.44 13.75 8.98
C LEU A 113 8.01 13.19 8.85
N CYS A 114 7.84 11.87 8.87
CA CYS A 114 6.52 11.25 8.66
C CYS A 114 5.78 10.91 9.96
N LYS A 115 6.39 11.12 11.12
CA LYS A 115 5.84 10.85 12.46
C LYS A 115 5.46 9.38 12.73
N GLN A 116 5.75 8.48 11.80
CA GLN A 116 5.56 7.04 11.94
C GLN A 116 6.55 6.44 12.94
N ARG A 117 6.15 5.37 13.62
CA ARG A 117 6.95 4.73 14.66
C ARG A 117 7.84 3.59 14.12
N ILE A 118 9.04 3.46 14.69
CA ILE A 118 10.03 2.43 14.35
C ILE A 118 10.69 1.93 15.66
N HIS A 119 10.94 0.62 15.83
CA HIS A 119 11.71 0.14 17.00
C HIS A 119 13.17 0.60 16.91
N TYR A 120 13.82 0.92 18.03
CA TYR A 120 15.25 1.30 18.04
C TYR A 120 16.16 0.24 17.41
N HIS A 121 15.85 -1.06 17.61
CA HIS A 121 16.62 -2.15 17.02
C HIS A 121 16.45 -2.28 15.49
N CYS A 122 15.41 -1.67 14.92
CA CYS A 122 15.22 -1.63 13.47
C CYS A 122 16.19 -0.68 12.76
N TYR A 123 16.69 0.32 13.49
CA TYR A 123 17.56 1.36 12.95
C TYR A 123 18.45 1.87 14.09
N PRO A 124 19.71 1.40 14.22
CA PRO A 124 20.64 2.01 15.16
C PRO A 124 20.72 3.49 14.80
N ILE A 125 20.38 4.34 15.76
CA ILE A 125 20.46 5.79 15.61
C ILE A 125 21.95 6.11 15.50
N THR A 126 22.45 6.14 14.28
CA THR A 126 23.64 6.90 13.96
C THR A 126 23.15 8.31 13.70
N ASP A 127 23.66 9.26 14.47
CA ASP A 127 23.26 10.65 14.46
C ASP A 127 23.11 11.16 13.01
N ASP A 128 21.98 11.84 12.79
CA ASP A 128 21.65 12.74 11.68
C ASP A 128 20.59 12.35 10.64
N TYR A 129 20.21 11.08 10.42
CA TYR A 129 19.15 10.80 9.45
C TYR A 129 18.24 9.62 9.82
N LEU A 130 17.10 9.93 10.47
CA LEU A 130 15.90 9.09 10.39
C LEU A 130 15.37 9.18 8.95
N ILE A 131 15.89 8.34 8.06
CA ILE A 131 15.39 8.22 6.68
C ILE A 131 13.91 7.86 6.77
N CYS A 132 13.07 8.77 6.30
CA CYS A 132 11.65 8.54 6.16
C CYS A 132 11.44 7.40 5.16
N ALA A 133 11.05 6.22 5.64
CA ALA A 133 10.69 5.07 4.79
C ALA A 133 9.35 5.27 4.04
N LYS A 134 8.97 6.52 3.74
CA LYS A 134 8.05 6.77 2.63
C LYS A 134 8.85 6.45 1.36
N LEU A 135 8.63 5.25 0.86
CA LEU A 135 8.97 4.85 -0.51
C LEU A 135 8.55 5.99 -1.44
N TYR A 136 9.54 6.69 -2.01
CA TYR A 136 9.39 7.36 -3.29
C TYR A 136 9.21 6.30 -4.38
#